data_AF-A0A261KQS3-F1
#
_entry.id   AF-A0A261KQS3-F1
#
_cell.length_a   1.000
_cell.length_b   1.000
_cell.length_c   1.000
_cell.angle_alpha   90.00
_cell.angle_beta   90.00
_cell.angle_gamma   90.00
#
_symmetry.space_group_name_H-M   'P 1'
#
loop_
_entity.id
_entity.type
_entity.pdbx_description
1 polymer ?
#
loop_
_entity_poly.entity_id
_entity_poly.type
_entity_poly.pdbx_seq_one_letter_code
_entity_poly.pdbx_strand_id
1 'polypeptide(L)'
;MPKPVRIHWTGCPNSCGQPQVAEIGLMGTKARKDGKMVEGVDLYMGGKVGKDAQLGTCVQKGIPCEDLKPILRNLLIENFAAQPK
;
A
#
# COMPACT_ATOMS: atom_id res chain seq x y z
N MET A 1 2.69 4.84 -17.32
CA MET A 1 3.66 4.86 -16.21
C MET A 1 5.04 4.62 -16.79
N PRO A 2 6.04 5.46 -16.49
CA PRO A 2 7.37 5.37 -17.09
C PRO A 2 8.28 4.29 -16.45
N LYS A 3 7.97 3.82 -15.23
CA LYS A 3 8.74 2.81 -14.49
C LYS A 3 7.79 1.75 -13.89
N PRO A 4 8.20 0.47 -13.78
CA PRO A 4 7.45 -0.53 -13.00
C PRO A 4 7.38 -0.14 -11.52
N VAL A 5 6.19 -0.27 -10.93
CA VAL A 5 5.92 -0.04 -9.51
C VAL A 5 5.71 -1.38 -8.84
N ARG A 6 6.44 -1.67 -7.75
CA ARG A 6 6.25 -2.90 -6.97
C ARG A 6 5.16 -2.68 -5.92
N ILE A 7 4.13 -3.50 -5.99
CA ILE A 7 3.04 -3.55 -4.99
C ILE A 7 3.06 -4.91 -4.32
N HIS A 8 3.15 -4.93 -3.01
CA HIS A 8 3.19 -6.15 -2.21
C HIS A 8 2.01 -6.20 -1.25
N TRP A 9 1.44 -7.38 -1.03
CA TRP A 9 0.30 -7.57 -0.13
C TRP A 9 0.60 -8.72 0.85
N THR A 10 0.40 -8.47 2.15
CA THR A 10 0.38 -9.51 3.19
C THR A 10 -0.95 -9.48 3.95
N GLY A 11 -1.45 -10.64 4.37
CA GLY A 11 -2.74 -10.73 5.08
C GLY A 11 -2.67 -10.38 6.57
N CYS A 12 -1.48 -10.42 7.18
CA CYS A 12 -1.30 -10.20 8.61
C CYS A 12 0.08 -9.58 8.93
N PRO A 13 0.32 -9.14 10.19
CA PRO A 13 1.56 -8.50 10.61
C PRO A 13 2.83 -9.35 10.50
N ASN A 14 2.70 -10.67 10.29
CA ASN A 14 3.84 -11.56 10.06
C ASN A 14 4.60 -11.25 8.76
N SER A 15 4.03 -10.43 7.88
CA SER A 15 4.76 -9.81 6.78
C SER A 15 5.33 -10.77 5.73
N CYS A 16 4.76 -11.96 5.56
CA CYS A 16 5.22 -12.94 4.56
C CYS A 16 5.18 -12.38 3.12
N GLY A 17 4.25 -11.47 2.83
CA GLY A 17 4.17 -10.75 1.55
C GLY A 17 5.15 -9.59 1.40
N GLN A 18 5.96 -9.30 2.43
CA GLN A 18 7.02 -8.29 2.42
C GLN A 18 6.55 -6.87 2.03
N PRO A 19 5.45 -6.31 2.58
CA PRO A 19 4.96 -4.98 2.24
C PRO A 19 5.99 -3.86 2.47
N GLN A 20 6.90 -3.99 3.43
CA GLN A 20 7.88 -2.95 3.75
C GLN A 20 8.99 -2.80 2.71
N VAL A 21 9.21 -3.77 1.82
CA VAL A 21 10.27 -3.65 0.78
C VAL A 21 9.74 -3.09 -0.54
N ALA A 22 8.42 -2.99 -0.68
CA ALA A 22 7.74 -2.50 -1.86
C ALA A 22 7.64 -0.97 -1.89
N GLU A 23 7.50 -0.42 -3.09
CA GLU A 23 7.19 1.01 -3.26
C GLU A 23 5.81 1.32 -2.66
N ILE A 24 4.87 0.36 -2.79
CA ILE A 24 3.54 0.37 -2.16
C ILE A 24 3.34 -0.98 -1.45
N GLY A 25 3.23 -0.97 -0.13
CA GLY A 25 2.94 -2.15 0.68
C GLY A 25 1.55 -2.11 1.26
N LEU A 26 0.85 -3.25 1.25
CA LEU A 26 -0.48 -3.41 1.81
C LEU A 26 -0.45 -4.51 2.87
N MET A 27 -0.78 -4.15 4.11
CA MET A 27 -0.85 -5.10 5.23
C MET A 27 -2.29 -5.23 5.72
N GLY A 28 -2.85 -6.43 5.66
CA GLY A 28 -4.21 -6.71 6.10
C GLY A 28 -4.44 -6.34 7.56
N THR A 29 -5.57 -5.68 7.82
CA THR A 29 -6.02 -5.23 9.14
C THR A 29 -7.55 -5.19 9.21
N LYS A 30 -8.09 -4.78 10.36
CA LYS A 30 -9.50 -4.40 10.49
C LYS A 30 -9.63 -2.89 10.36
N ALA A 31 -10.59 -2.44 9.56
CA ALA A 31 -10.96 -1.04 9.40
C ALA A 31 -12.38 -0.79 9.93
N ARG A 32 -12.75 0.48 10.09
CA ARG A 32 -14.13 0.88 10.40
C ARG A 32 -14.69 1.75 9.29
N LYS A 33 -15.88 1.41 8.82
CA LYS A 33 -16.67 2.24 7.90
C LYS A 33 -18.14 2.18 8.31
N ASP A 34 -18.81 3.33 8.35
CA ASP A 34 -20.23 3.46 8.72
C ASP A 34 -20.60 2.71 10.02
N GLY A 35 -19.72 2.79 11.01
CA GLY A 35 -19.89 2.14 12.31
C GLY A 35 -19.68 0.62 12.33
N LYS A 36 -19.38 -0.02 11.19
CA LYS A 36 -19.14 -1.46 11.08
C LYS A 36 -17.65 -1.76 10.95
N MET A 37 -17.24 -2.92 11.49
CA MET A 37 -15.90 -3.45 11.21
C MET A 37 -15.90 -4.10 9.83
N VAL A 38 -14.93 -3.69 9.01
CA VAL A 38 -14.74 -4.19 7.64
C VAL A 38 -13.29 -4.63 7.45
N GLU A 39 -13.04 -5.35 6.36
CA GLU A 39 -11.68 -5.66 5.93
C GLU A 39 -10.98 -4.39 5.45
N GLY A 40 -9.73 -4.24 5.86
CA GLY A 40 -8.94 -3.10 5.45
C GLY A 40 -7.45 -3.42 5.36
N VAL A 41 -6.70 -2.40 4.97
CA VAL A 41 -5.25 -2.47 4.83
C VAL A 41 -4.58 -1.27 5.48
N ASP A 42 -3.43 -1.52 6.09
CA ASP A 42 -2.45 -0.49 6.42
C ASP A 42 -1.54 -0.32 5.19
N LEU A 43 -1.38 0.92 4.75
CA LEU A 43 -0.57 1.31 3.62
C LEU A 43 0.85 1.64 4.09
N TYR A 44 1.82 1.00 3.46
CA TYR A 44 3.26 1.23 3.63
C TYR A 44 3.82 1.85 2.36
N MET A 45 4.77 2.78 2.50
CA MET A 45 5.46 3.41 1.38
C MET A 45 6.93 3.66 1.68
N GLY A 46 7.73 3.82 0.63
CA GLY A 46 9.16 4.16 0.72
C GLY A 46 10.10 2.95 0.73
N GLY A 47 9.58 1.73 0.52
CA GLY A 47 10.40 0.52 0.44
C GLY A 47 11.27 0.48 -0.83
N LYS A 48 12.57 0.25 -0.63
CA LYS A 48 13.59 0.12 -1.68
C LYS A 48 14.34 -1.19 -1.52
N VAL A 49 14.78 -1.74 -2.64
CA VAL A 49 15.61 -2.95 -2.70
C VAL A 49 16.88 -2.67 -3.50
N GLY A 50 17.92 -3.48 -3.31
CA GLY A 50 19.22 -3.29 -3.96
C GLY A 50 20.20 -2.53 -3.07
N LYS A 51 21.12 -1.79 -3.70
CA LYS A 51 22.26 -1.15 -3.02
C LYS A 51 21.83 -0.12 -1.95
N ASP A 52 20.75 0.61 -2.22
CA ASP A 52 20.18 1.61 -1.32
C ASP A 52 18.88 1.09 -0.65
N ALA A 53 18.91 -0.17 -0.20
CA ALA A 53 17.76 -0.81 0.42
C ALA A 53 17.27 -0.04 1.64
N GLN A 54 15.95 0.14 1.71
CA GLN A 54 15.29 0.87 2.78
C GLN A 54 13.93 0.21 3.05
N LEU A 55 13.60 0.05 4.33
CA LEU A 55 12.26 -0.39 4.71
C LEU A 55 11.30 0.80 4.65
N GLY A 56 10.16 0.58 4.01
CA GLY A 56 9.04 1.49 3.99
C GLY A 56 8.35 1.57 5.35
N THR A 57 7.72 2.70 5.60
CA THR A 57 6.98 2.99 6.83
C THR A 57 5.48 2.98 6.57
N CYS A 58 4.68 2.69 7.60
CA CYS A 58 3.23 2.82 7.50
C CYS A 58 2.86 4.31 7.41
N VAL A 59 2.23 4.71 6.30
CA VAL A 59 1.82 6.09 6.03
C VAL A 59 0.33 6.33 6.30
N GLN A 60 -0.48 5.27 6.24
CA GLN A 60 -1.92 5.35 6.51
C GLN A 60 -2.41 4.01 7.03
N LYS A 61 -3.29 4.03 8.03
CA LYS A 61 -3.85 2.83 8.67
C LYS A 61 -5.33 2.66 8.41
N GLY A 62 -5.79 1.41 8.43
CA GLY A 62 -7.20 1.06 8.47
C GLY A 62 -7.98 1.55 7.25
N ILE A 63 -7.40 1.49 6.06
CA ILE A 63 -8.09 1.82 4.81
C ILE A 63 -9.09 0.70 4.50
N PRO A 64 -10.41 0.97 4.41
CA PRO A 64 -11.36 -0.03 3.95
C PRO A 64 -11.01 -0.53 2.56
N CYS A 65 -11.06 -1.86 2.33
CA CYS A 65 -10.68 -2.44 1.04
C CYS A 65 -11.50 -1.90 -0.15
N GLU A 66 -12.74 -1.49 0.09
CA GLU A 66 -13.61 -0.84 -0.91
C GLU A 66 -13.12 0.55 -1.36
N ASP A 67 -12.43 1.28 -0.47
CA ASP A 67 -11.89 2.61 -0.75
C ASP A 67 -10.44 2.55 -1.29
N LEU A 68 -9.85 1.35 -1.32
CA LEU A 68 -8.45 1.16 -1.71
C LEU A 68 -8.18 1.51 -3.17
N LYS A 69 -9.09 1.16 -4.09
CA LYS A 69 -8.90 1.38 -5.53
C LYS A 69 -8.73 2.87 -5.90
N PRO A 70 -9.60 3.80 -5.48
CA PRO A 70 -9.40 5.21 -5.77
C PRO A 70 -8.14 5.78 -5.10
N ILE A 71 -7.80 5.33 -3.88
CA ILE A 71 -6.57 5.73 -3.20
C ILE A 71 -5.33 5.31 -3.99
N LEU A 72 -5.26 4.05 -4.41
CA LEU A 72 -4.14 3.55 -5.22
C LEU A 72 -4.03 4.29 -6.56
N ARG A 73 -5.17 4.61 -7.20
CA ARG A 73 -5.18 5.40 -8.45
C ARG A 73 -4.52 6.75 -8.25
N ASN A 74 -4.93 7.50 -7.22
CA ASN A 74 -4.40 8.83 -6.94
C ASN A 74 -2.91 8.75 -6.58
N LEU A 75 -2.55 7.80 -5.73
CA LEU A 75 -1.17 7.57 -5.32
C LEU A 75 -0.25 7.27 -6.51
N LEU A 76 -0.70 6.43 -7.47
CA LEU A 76 0.04 6.15 -8.70
C LEU A 76 0.22 7.39 -9.60
N ILE A 77 -0.79 8.26 -9.67
CA ILE A 77 -0.70 9.50 -10.46
C ILE A 77 0.29 10.48 -9.80
N GLU A 78 0.13 10.72 -8.50
CA GLU A 78 0.90 11.71 -7.75
C GLU A 78 2.36 11.32 -7.54
N ASN A 79 2.64 10.04 -7.26
CA ASN A 79 3.97 9.59 -6.81
C ASN A 79 4.73 8.79 -7.88
N PHE A 80 4.03 8.25 -8.88
CA PHE A 80 4.62 7.32 -9.87
C PHE A 80 4.38 7.75 -11.33
N ALA A 81 3.96 9.00 -11.55
CA ALA A 81 3.72 9.58 -12.87
C ALA A 81 2.81 8.70 -13.75
N ALA A 82 1.79 8.08 -13.15
CA ALA A 82 0.75 7.40 -13.89
C ALA A 82 -0.11 8.41 -14.65
N GLN A 83 -0.47 8.07 -15.89
CA GLN A 83 -1.38 8.88 -16.70
C GLN A 83 -2.81 8.36 -16.46
N PRO A 84 -3.78 9.23 -16.16
CA PRO A 84 -5.17 8.82 -16.03
C PRO A 84 -5.67 8.30 -17.37
N LYS A 85 -6.41 7.19 -17.31
CA LYS A 85 -7.18 6.64 -18.43
C LYS A 85 -8.67 6.81 -18.15
#